data_AF-A0A1H0M8I6-F1
#
_entry.id   AF-A0A1H0M8I6-F1
#
_cell.length_a   1.000
_cell.length_b   1.000
_cell.length_c   1.000
_cell.angle_alpha   90.00
_cell.angle_beta   90.00
_cell.angle_gamma   90.00
#
_symmetry.space_group_name_H-M   'P 1'
#
loop_
_entity.id
_entity.type
_entity.pdbx_description
1 polymer ?
#
loop_
_entity_poly.entity_id
_entity_poly.type
_entity_poly.pdbx_seq_one_letter_code
_entity_poly.pdbx_strand_id
1 'polypeptide(L)'
;MASSQSGLAMALEANHRDRLKLAKIDRALDRVERREYGYCELTGEEIGLKRLVAQPLATLCIEAQEMIETRMRSHRVVRPEKKQTIFL
;
A
#
# COMPACT_ATOMS: atom_id res chain seq x y z
N MET A 1 29.72 2.95 26.30
CA MET A 1 28.32 2.48 26.26
C MET A 1 27.59 3.30 25.21
N ALA A 2 27.51 2.81 23.97
CA ALA A 2 26.85 3.48 22.83
C ALA A 2 26.26 2.44 21.85
N SER A 3 26.91 1.29 21.75
CA SER A 3 26.44 0.11 21.01
C SER A 3 25.04 -0.39 21.46
N SER A 4 24.73 -0.36 22.75
CA SER A 4 23.45 -0.86 23.27
C SER A 4 22.23 0.01 22.94
N GLN A 5 22.37 1.34 22.87
CA GLN A 5 21.28 2.25 22.49
C GLN A 5 20.96 2.16 20.99
N SER A 6 21.98 1.95 20.15
CA SER A 6 21.79 1.77 18.70
C SER A 6 21.05 0.47 18.36
N GLY A 7 21.35 -0.62 19.07
CA GLY A 7 20.66 -1.91 18.89
C GLY A 7 19.16 -1.86 19.19
N LEU A 8 18.78 -1.17 20.28
CA LEU A 8 17.37 -1.02 20.66
C LEU A 8 16.59 -0.19 19.61
N ALA A 9 17.17 0.91 19.13
CA ALA A 9 16.53 1.74 18.10
C ALA A 9 16.24 0.95 16.82
N MET A 10 17.23 0.19 16.32
CA MET A 10 17.06 -0.65 15.14
C MET A 10 15.96 -1.71 15.31
N ALA A 11 15.89 -2.34 16.49
CA ALA A 11 14.86 -3.34 16.79
C ALA A 11 13.45 -2.73 16.81
N LEU A 12 13.30 -1.53 17.38
CA LEU A 12 12.01 -0.81 17.39
C LEU A 12 11.56 -0.45 15.97
N GLU A 13 12.45 0.03 15.11
CA GLU A 13 12.12 0.32 13.71
C GLU A 13 11.75 -0.94 12.92
N ALA A 14 12.46 -2.06 13.14
CA ALA A 14 12.11 -3.33 12.52
C ALA A 14 10.70 -3.78 12.92
N ASN A 15 10.39 -3.72 14.22
CA ASN A 15 9.04 -4.04 14.71
C ASN A 15 7.98 -3.12 14.11
N HIS A 16 8.25 -1.82 14.01
CA HIS A 16 7.35 -0.88 13.38
C HIS A 16 7.07 -1.25 11.91
N ARG A 17 8.11 -1.57 11.13
CA ARG A 17 7.94 -2.03 9.73
C ARG A 17 7.11 -3.30 9.65
N ASP A 18 7.31 -4.26 10.56
CA ASP A 18 6.57 -5.51 10.56
C ASP A 18 5.10 -5.30 10.95
N ARG A 19 4.80 -4.40 11.90
CA ARG A 19 3.41 -4.00 12.20
C ARG A 19 2.72 -3.37 11.00
N LEU A 20 3.43 -2.55 10.22
CA LEU A 20 2.89 -1.98 8.98
C LEU A 20 2.64 -3.06 7.90
N LYS A 21 3.46 -4.11 7.83
CA LYS A 21 3.22 -5.24 6.93
C LYS A 21 1.99 -6.04 7.35
N LEU A 22 1.83 -6.31 8.64
CA LEU A 22 0.64 -6.99 9.17
C LEU A 22 -0.64 -6.24 8.82
N ALA A 23 -0.66 -4.92 9.02
CA ALA A 23 -1.80 -4.10 8.62
C ALA A 23 -2.14 -4.17 7.12
N LYS A 24 -1.13 -4.35 6.25
CA LYS A 24 -1.36 -4.57 4.81
C LYS A 24 -1.91 -5.96 4.51
N ILE A 25 -1.50 -6.98 5.27
CA ILE A 25 -2.03 -8.34 5.16
C ILE A 25 -3.51 -8.36 5.58
N ASP A 26 -3.84 -7.75 6.72
CA ASP A 26 -5.22 -7.66 7.21
C ASP A 26 -6.12 -6.99 6.16
N ARG A 27 -5.67 -5.87 5.59
CA ARG A 27 -6.39 -5.20 4.50
C ARG A 27 -6.56 -6.10 3.26
N ALA A 28 -5.55 -6.90 2.91
CA ALA A 28 -5.66 -7.82 1.78
C ALA A 28 -6.69 -8.92 2.04
N LEU A 29 -6.76 -9.43 3.28
CA LEU A 29 -7.76 -10.40 3.70
C LEU A 29 -9.18 -9.81 3.65
N ASP A 30 -9.39 -8.59 4.15
CA ASP A 30 -10.67 -7.89 4.05
C ASP A 30 -11.15 -7.79 2.59
N ARG A 31 -10.23 -7.54 1.66
CA ARG A 31 -10.55 -7.47 0.22
C ARG A 31 -10.91 -8.84 -0.36
N VAL A 32 -10.31 -9.92 0.14
CA VAL A 32 -10.71 -11.28 -0.25
C VAL A 32 -12.15 -11.54 0.20
N GLU A 33 -12.50 -11.20 1.44
CA GLU A 33 -13.86 -11.36 1.98
C GLU A 33 -14.90 -10.57 1.16
N ARG A 34 -14.52 -9.37 0.72
CA ARG A 34 -15.36 -8.52 -0.14
C ARG A 34 -15.38 -8.91 -1.61
N ARG A 35 -14.64 -9.96 -2.02
CA ARG A 35 -14.44 -10.37 -3.41
C ARG A 35 -13.84 -9.27 -4.31
N GLU A 36 -13.05 -8.39 -3.72
CA GLU A 36 -12.35 -7.30 -4.40
C GLU A 36 -10.86 -7.62 -4.61
N TYR A 37 -10.35 -8.70 -3.99
CA TYR A 37 -8.96 -9.11 -4.15
C TYR A 37 -8.64 -9.43 -5.61
N GLY A 38 -7.47 -8.99 -6.06
CA GLY A 38 -7.03 -9.17 -7.44
C GLY A 38 -7.53 -8.10 -8.41
N TYR A 39 -8.28 -7.10 -7.96
CA TYR A 39 -8.70 -5.96 -8.79
C TYR A 39 -7.97 -4.67 -8.40
N CYS A 40 -7.77 -3.77 -9.34
CA CYS A 40 -7.11 -2.48 -9.13
C CYS A 40 -8.06 -1.54 -8.39
N GLU A 41 -7.64 -0.97 -7.26
CA GLU A 41 -8.46 -0.01 -6.51
C GLU A 41 -8.72 1.30 -7.25
N LEU A 42 -7.91 1.64 -8.26
CA LEU A 42 -8.05 2.87 -9.03
C LEU A 42 -8.91 2.70 -10.29
N THR A 43 -8.68 1.63 -11.05
CA THR A 43 -9.33 1.42 -12.35
C THR A 43 -10.45 0.37 -12.30
N GLY A 44 -10.47 -0.49 -11.29
CA GLY A 44 -11.36 -1.65 -11.21
C GLY A 44 -10.95 -2.84 -12.07
N GLU A 45 -9.86 -2.73 -12.84
CA GLU A 45 -9.38 -3.80 -13.73
C GLU A 45 -8.63 -4.91 -12.97
N GLU A 46 -8.51 -6.08 -13.57
CA GLU A 46 -7.77 -7.20 -12.98
C GLU A 46 -6.27 -6.90 -12.87
N ILE A 47 -5.70 -7.23 -11.71
CA ILE A 47 -4.26 -7.22 -11.46
C ILE A 47 -3.69 -8.53 -12.01
N GLY A 48 -2.76 -8.43 -12.95
CA GLY A 48 -2.16 -9.61 -13.59
C GLY A 48 -1.61 -10.63 -12.57
N LEU A 49 -1.91 -11.91 -12.79
CA LEU A 49 -1.58 -12.99 -11.85
C LEU A 49 -0.09 -13.05 -11.49
N LYS A 50 0.80 -12.86 -12.47
CA LYS A 50 2.27 -12.83 -12.24
C LYS A 50 2.67 -11.77 -11.20
N ARG A 51 1.97 -10.62 -11.19
CA ARG A 51 2.21 -9.55 -10.22
C ARG A 51 1.73 -9.93 -8.84
N LEU A 52 0.55 -10.56 -8.71
CA LEU A 52 0.05 -11.03 -7.41
C LEU A 52 0.90 -12.16 -6.83
N VAL A 53 1.44 -13.04 -7.67
CA VAL A 53 2.40 -14.08 -7.24
C VAL A 53 3.70 -13.45 -6.70
N ALA A 54 4.20 -12.39 -7.35
CA ALA A 54 5.39 -11.68 -6.91
C ALA A 54 5.14 -10.75 -5.70
N GLN A 55 3.97 -10.11 -5.66
CA GLN A 55 3.56 -9.11 -4.68
C GLN A 55 2.06 -9.31 -4.34
N PRO A 56 1.73 -10.20 -3.41
CA PRO A 56 0.33 -10.54 -3.09
C PRO A 56 -0.44 -9.42 -2.39
N LEU A 57 0.26 -8.39 -1.90
CA LEU A 57 -0.31 -7.21 -1.27
C LEU A 57 -0.52 -6.03 -2.24
N ALA A 58 -0.29 -6.25 -3.55
CA ALA A 58 -0.48 -5.22 -4.56
C ALA A 58 -1.97 -4.82 -4.66
N THR A 59 -2.26 -3.53 -4.54
CA THR A 59 -3.63 -3.01 -4.66
C THR A 59 -3.93 -2.33 -5.99
N LEU A 60 -2.91 -2.14 -6.83
CA LEU A 60 -3.01 -1.43 -8.11
C LEU A 60 -2.42 -2.28 -9.25
N CYS A 61 -3.01 -2.14 -10.45
CA CYS A 61 -2.42 -2.63 -11.69
C CYS A 61 -1.13 -1.87 -12.04
N ILE A 62 -0.40 -2.36 -13.05
CA ILE A 62 0.90 -1.79 -13.42
C ILE A 62 0.69 -0.39 -14.00
N GLU A 63 -0.29 -0.25 -14.86
CA GLU A 63 -0.67 0.97 -15.55
C GLU A 63 -1.06 2.07 -14.56
N ALA A 64 -1.91 1.73 -13.57
CA ALA A 64 -2.29 2.65 -12.50
C ALA A 64 -1.08 3.07 -11.65
N GLN A 65 -0.17 2.13 -11.35
CA GLN A 65 1.04 2.41 -10.60
C GLN A 65 1.98 3.35 -11.39
N GLU A 66 2.18 3.08 -12.68
CA GLU A 66 3.01 3.92 -13.57
C GLU A 66 2.44 5.32 -13.73
N MET A 67 1.11 5.45 -13.85
CA MET A 67 0.44 6.75 -13.87
C MET A 67 0.69 7.54 -12.58
N ILE A 68 0.58 6.90 -11.42
CA ILE A 68 0.84 7.54 -10.13
C ILE A 68 2.30 7.99 -10.04
N GLU A 69 3.25 7.12 -10.38
CA GLU A 69 4.68 7.44 -10.33
C GLU A 69 5.06 8.56 -11.32
N THR A 70 4.48 8.55 -12.52
CA THR A 70 4.67 9.59 -13.54
C THR A 70 4.08 10.93 -13.09
N ARG A 71 2.87 10.91 -12.52
CA ARG A 71 2.22 12.11 -11.96
C ARG A 71 2.96 12.64 -10.73
N MET A 72 3.51 11.76 -9.89
CA MET A 72 4.33 12.15 -8.75
C MET A 72 5.70 12.69 -9.17
N ARG A 73 6.29 12.18 -10.26
CA ARG A 73 7.51 12.77 -10.84
C ARG A 73 7.29 14.18 -11.36
N SER A 74 6.10 14.50 -11.87
CA SER A 74 5.76 15.87 -12.29
C SER A 74 5.29 16.76 -11.13
N HIS A 75 4.73 16.19 -10.06
CA HIS A 75 4.28 16.92 -8.88
C HIS A 75 5.17 16.64 -7.65
N ARG A 76 6.07 17.59 -7.33
CA ARG A 76 6.39 17.85 -5.92
C ARG A 76 5.06 18.11 -5.19
N VAL A 77 4.59 17.09 -4.47
CA VAL A 77 3.53 17.07 -3.45
C VAL A 77 2.30 17.94 -3.75
N VAL A 78 1.22 17.33 -4.25
CA VAL A 78 -0.13 17.82 -3.97
C VAL A 78 -0.93 16.65 -3.38
N ARG A 79 -1.20 16.71 -2.07
CA ARG A 79 -2.09 15.77 -1.37
C ARG A 79 -3.51 16.00 -1.89
N PRO A 80 -4.25 14.98 -2.36
CA PRO A 80 -5.64 15.18 -2.76
C PRO A 80 -6.50 15.34 -1.49
N GLU A 81 -7.32 16.38 -1.46
CA GLU A 81 -8.31 16.61 -0.39
C GLU A 81 -9.39 15.51 -0.44
N LYS A 82 -9.66 14.94 0.72
CA LYS A 82 -10.73 13.96 0.92
C LYS A 82 -12.06 14.61 0.59
N LYS A 83 -12.73 14.20 -0.50
CA LYS A 83 -14.14 14.53 -0.71
C LYS A 83 -14.96 13.78 0.34
N GLN A 84 -15.37 14.50 1.38
CA GLN A 84 -16.47 14.09 2.26
C GLN A 84 -17.72 13.96 1.39
N THR A 85 -18.16 12.73 1.15
CA THR A 85 -19.52 12.47 0.66
C THR A 85 -20.48 12.88 1.78
N ILE A 86 -21.11 14.03 1.60
CA ILE A 86 -22.23 14.50 2.43
C ILE A 86 -23.40 13.59 2.09
N PHE A 87 -23.85 12.80 3.07
CA PHE A 87 -25.21 12.27 3.08
C PHE A 87 -26.15 13.44 3.39
N LEU A 88 -26.86 13.92 2.37
CA LEU A 88 -28.16 14.57 2.48
C LEU A 88 -28.97 14.16 1.24
#